data_AF-A0A062GTV5-F1
#
_entry.id   AF-A0A062GTV5-F1
#
_cell.length_a   1.000
_cell.length_b   1.000
_cell.length_c   1.000
_cell.angle_alpha   90.00
_cell.angle_beta   90.00
_cell.angle_gamma   90.00
#
_symmetry.space_group_name_H-M   'P 1'
#
loop_
_entity.id
_entity.type
_entity.pdbx_description
1 polymer ?
#
loop_
_entity_poly.entity_id
_entity_poly.type
_entity_poly.pdbx_seq_one_letter_code
_entity_poly.pdbx_strand_id
1 'polypeptide(L)'
;MVFYEVGTYEQYEEGFHAFFRTRYEDKAEQVKAWAEEYQAKTPEWPTGETDEKQIQYMDLVRKIDDEFAELIGKKFPISNYSKDMYSILINKAELDD
;
A
#
# COMPACT_ATOMS: atom_id res chain seq x y z
N MET A 1 -14.45 -13.32 16.78
CA MET A 1 -14.77 -12.03 16.11
C MET A 1 -14.08 -11.96 14.76
N VAL A 2 -14.78 -11.52 13.70
CA VAL A 2 -14.23 -11.40 12.33
C VAL A 2 -13.61 -10.02 12.10
N PHE A 3 -12.44 -9.98 11.49
CA PHE A 3 -11.78 -8.79 10.99
C PHE A 3 -11.34 -8.99 9.53
N TYR A 4 -11.32 -7.88 8.80
CA TYR A 4 -10.77 -7.81 7.45
C TYR A 4 -9.51 -6.95 7.48
N GLU A 5 -8.41 -7.53 7.04
CA GLU A 5 -7.09 -6.90 7.01
C GLU A 5 -6.72 -6.63 5.56
N VAL A 6 -6.36 -5.38 5.23
CA VAL A 6 -5.77 -5.04 3.95
C VAL A 6 -4.27 -4.97 4.13
N GLY A 7 -3.54 -5.65 3.25
CA GLY A 7 -2.10 -5.78 3.35
C GLY A 7 -1.44 -6.01 2.01
N THR A 8 -0.11 -5.90 2.02
CA THR A 8 0.73 -6.30 0.90
C THR A 8 1.19 -7.73 1.09
N TYR A 9 1.25 -8.48 0.00
CA TYR A 9 1.81 -9.82 -0.06
C TYR A 9 3.00 -9.81 -1.00
N GLU A 10 4.18 -10.12 -0.47
CA GLU A 10 5.41 -10.20 -1.26
C GLU A 10 5.50 -11.56 -1.97
N GLN A 11 5.69 -11.53 -3.28
CA GLN A 11 5.71 -12.75 -4.10
C GLN A 11 6.94 -13.64 -3.84
N TYR A 12 8.03 -13.09 -3.29
CA TYR A 12 9.32 -13.76 -3.19
C TYR A 12 9.73 -14.14 -1.76
N GLU A 13 9.25 -13.42 -0.73
CA GLU A 13 9.52 -13.72 0.69
C GLU A 13 8.33 -14.42 1.39
N GLU A 14 7.21 -14.63 0.69
CA GLU A 14 5.97 -15.25 1.20
C GLU A 14 5.51 -14.68 2.55
N GLY A 15 5.07 -13.42 2.56
CA GLY A 15 4.59 -12.75 3.78
C GLY A 15 3.44 -11.79 3.53
N PHE A 16 2.37 -11.90 4.32
CA PHE A 16 1.28 -10.92 4.35
C PHE A 16 1.53 -9.87 5.43
N HIS A 17 1.61 -8.61 5.02
CA HIS A 17 1.85 -7.47 5.89
C HIS A 17 0.63 -6.55 5.90
N ALA A 18 -0.22 -6.72 6.92
CA ALA A 18 -1.40 -5.89 7.12
C ALA A 18 -1.02 -4.44 7.47
N PHE A 19 -1.56 -3.48 6.72
CA PHE A 19 -1.42 -2.05 7.04
C PHE A 19 -2.72 -1.43 7.54
N PHE A 20 -3.87 -2.02 7.21
CA PHE A 20 -5.20 -1.57 7.61
C PHE A 20 -6.04 -2.74 8.13
N ARG A 21 -6.88 -2.51 9.15
CA ARG A 21 -7.79 -3.51 9.74
C ARG A 21 -9.13 -2.87 10.03
N THR A 22 -10.21 -3.59 9.72
CA THR A 22 -11.60 -3.14 9.94
C THR A 22 -12.50 -4.33 10.27
N ARG A 23 -13.68 -4.07 10.82
CA ARG A 23 -14.76 -5.07 10.98
C ARG A 23 -15.75 -5.06 9.81
N TYR A 24 -15.57 -4.13 8.87
CA TYR A 24 -16.49 -3.88 7.76
C TYR A 24 -15.81 -4.25 6.44
N GLU A 25 -16.38 -5.22 5.72
CA GLU A 25 -15.84 -5.77 4.48
C GLU A 25 -15.78 -4.74 3.35
N ASP A 26 -16.86 -3.98 3.17
CA ASP A 26 -16.98 -2.87 2.21
C ASP A 26 -15.87 -1.83 2.39
N LYS A 27 -15.55 -1.49 3.65
CA LYS A 27 -14.44 -0.59 3.96
C LYS A 27 -13.08 -1.20 3.60
N ALA A 28 -12.90 -2.51 3.77
CA ALA A 28 -11.67 -3.19 3.37
C ALA A 28 -11.52 -3.21 1.84
N GLU A 29 -12.60 -3.47 1.10
CA GLU A 29 -12.63 -3.40 -0.37
C GLU A 29 -12.31 -2.00 -0.88
N GLN A 30 -12.89 -0.96 -0.26
CA GLN A 30 -12.59 0.43 -0.59
C GLN A 30 -11.12 0.77 -0.38
N VAL A 31 -10.55 0.39 0.77
CA VAL A 31 -9.12 0.64 1.06
C VAL A 31 -8.21 -0.13 0.12
N LYS A 32 -8.56 -1.38 -0.24
CA LYS A 32 -7.82 -2.14 -1.26
C LYS A 32 -7.82 -1.40 -2.60
N ALA A 33 -8.98 -0.92 -3.06
CA ALA A 33 -9.08 -0.20 -4.32
C ALA A 33 -8.25 1.09 -4.34
N TRP A 34 -8.25 1.86 -3.23
CA TRP A 34 -7.37 3.03 -3.11
C TRP A 34 -5.89 2.63 -3.13
N ALA A 35 -5.51 1.59 -2.42
CA ALA A 35 -4.13 1.15 -2.36
C ALA A 35 -3.63 0.70 -3.74
N GLU A 36 -4.45 -0.03 -4.51
CA GLU A 36 -4.14 -0.43 -5.90
C GLU A 36 -4.02 0.80 -6.83
N GLU A 37 -4.90 1.79 -6.68
CA GLU A 37 -4.83 3.04 -7.46
C GLU A 37 -3.55 3.83 -7.15
N TYR A 38 -3.18 3.98 -5.88
CA TYR A 38 -2.00 4.74 -5.47
C TYR A 38 -0.69 4.01 -5.79
N GLN A 39 -0.68 2.69 -5.67
CA GLN A 39 0.41 1.85 -6.19
C GLN A 39 0.59 2.07 -7.69
N ALA A 40 -0.49 2.08 -8.48
CA ALA A 40 -0.44 2.29 -9.93
C ALA A 40 -0.03 3.71 -10.34
N LYS A 41 -0.28 4.73 -9.50
CA LYS A 41 0.17 6.11 -9.71
C LYS A 41 1.65 6.32 -9.41
N THR A 42 2.27 5.41 -8.65
CA THR A 42 3.67 5.54 -8.26
C THR A 42 4.55 5.30 -9.49
N PRO A 43 5.37 6.28 -9.91
CA PRO A 43 6.27 6.10 -11.04
C PRO A 43 7.38 5.10 -10.71
N GLU A 44 8.01 4.54 -11.74
CA GLU A 44 9.20 3.72 -11.56
C GLU A 44 10.39 4.54 -11.06
N TRP A 45 11.27 3.89 -10.29
CA TRP A 45 12.49 4.53 -9.80
C TRP A 45 13.37 4.98 -10.99
N PRO A 46 13.79 6.25 -11.05
CA PRO A 46 14.54 6.79 -12.18
C PRO A 46 16.01 6.33 -12.14
N THR A 47 16.27 5.09 -12.57
CA THR A 47 17.62 4.52 -12.63
C THR A 47 18.49 5.22 -13.67
N GLY A 48 19.69 5.65 -13.30
CA GLY A 48 20.64 6.29 -14.23
C GLY A 48 20.37 7.77 -14.51
N GLU A 49 19.41 8.37 -13.81
CA GLU A 49 19.07 9.79 -13.91
C GLU A 49 19.89 10.65 -12.93
N THR A 50 19.87 11.96 -13.14
CA THR A 50 20.57 12.93 -12.29
C THR A 50 20.02 13.00 -10.87
N ASP A 51 20.83 13.48 -9.92
CA ASP A 51 20.41 13.69 -8.53
C ASP A 51 19.16 14.58 -8.43
N GLU A 52 19.04 15.58 -9.31
CA GLU A 52 17.84 16.45 -9.37
C GLU A 52 16.58 15.66 -9.70
N LYS A 53 16.65 14.71 -10.65
CA LYS A 53 15.54 13.83 -10.99
C LYS A 53 15.19 12.86 -9.86
N GLN A 54 16.19 12.37 -9.15
CA GLN A 54 15.98 11.53 -7.96
C GLN A 54 15.28 12.32 -6.84
N ILE A 55 15.67 13.57 -6.60
CA ILE A 55 15.00 14.44 -5.62
C ILE A 55 13.54 14.69 -6.02
N GLN A 56 13.28 15.04 -7.29
CA GLN A 56 11.92 15.24 -7.81
C GLN A 56 11.06 13.98 -7.65
N TYR A 57 11.63 12.81 -7.91
CA TYR A 57 10.96 11.53 -7.66
C TYR A 57 10.61 11.36 -6.17
N MET A 58 11.57 11.59 -5.27
CA MET A 58 11.36 11.43 -3.83
C MET A 58 10.26 12.34 -3.29
N ASP A 59 10.18 13.58 -3.78
CA ASP A 59 9.11 14.51 -3.40
C ASP A 59 7.73 14.08 -3.92
N LEU A 60 7.68 13.52 -5.13
CA LEU A 60 6.46 12.99 -5.72
C LEU A 60 5.94 11.77 -4.95
N VAL A 61 6.79 10.78 -4.66
CA VAL A 61 6.34 9.57 -3.93
C VAL A 61 5.96 9.88 -2.49
N ARG A 62 6.64 10.83 -1.83
CA ARG A 62 6.23 11.33 -0.50
C ARG A 62 4.82 11.91 -0.53
N LYS A 63 4.51 12.71 -1.55
CA LYS A 63 3.16 13.29 -1.69
C LYS A 63 2.10 12.20 -1.90
N ILE A 64 2.39 11.20 -2.73
CA ILE A 64 1.51 10.04 -2.95
C ILE A 64 1.26 9.30 -1.63
N ASP A 65 2.31 9.04 -0.86
CA ASP A 65 2.22 8.35 0.43
C ASP A 65 1.45 9.15 1.48
N ASP A 66 1.66 10.47 1.54
CA ASP A 66 0.95 11.35 2.45
C ASP A 66 -0.55 11.41 2.13
N GLU A 67 -0.92 11.57 0.86
CA GLU A 67 -2.32 11.54 0.40
C GLU A 67 -2.99 10.20 0.74
N PHE A 68 -2.30 9.08 0.52
CA PHE A 68 -2.82 7.76 0.89
C PHE A 68 -2.99 7.61 2.41
N ALA A 69 -2.01 8.08 3.18
CA ALA A 69 -2.05 8.04 4.64
C ALA A 69 -3.22 8.83 5.22
N GLU A 70 -3.58 9.97 4.62
CA GLU A 70 -4.76 10.75 4.99
C GLU A 70 -6.07 9.97 4.75
N LEU A 71 -6.17 9.22 3.63
CA LEU A 71 -7.36 8.42 3.31
C LEU A 71 -7.58 7.28 4.31
N ILE A 72 -6.51 6.60 4.72
CA ILE A 72 -6.62 5.43 5.61
C ILE A 72 -6.44 5.77 7.10
N GLY A 73 -6.07 7.01 7.42
CA GLY A 73 -5.84 7.51 8.78
C GLY A 73 -4.58 6.98 9.44
N LYS A 74 -3.60 6.48 8.66
CA LYS A 74 -2.34 5.90 9.16
C LYS A 74 -1.23 6.05 8.11
N LYS A 75 -0.01 6.35 8.56
CA LYS A 75 1.16 6.37 7.69
C LYS A 75 1.45 4.98 7.11
N PHE A 76 1.49 4.90 5.79
CA PHE A 76 1.90 3.72 5.05
C PHE A 76 2.55 4.14 3.72
N PRO A 77 3.82 3.78 3.47
CA PRO A 77 4.52 4.16 2.25
C PRO A 77 4.12 3.22 1.10
N ILE A 78 2.91 3.40 0.54
CA ILE A 78 2.37 2.57 -0.54
C ILE A 78 3.27 2.57 -1.77
N SER A 79 3.98 3.68 -2.01
CA SER A 79 4.92 3.85 -3.12
C SER A 79 6.08 2.84 -3.12
N ASN A 80 6.45 2.29 -1.97
CA ASN A 80 7.54 1.30 -1.88
C ASN A 80 7.15 -0.09 -2.38
N TYR A 81 5.87 -0.37 -2.55
CA TYR A 81 5.38 -1.70 -2.87
C TYR A 81 5.02 -1.79 -4.34
N SER A 82 6.00 -1.92 -5.24
CA SER A 82 5.72 -2.08 -6.69
C SER A 82 4.79 -3.26 -6.97
N LYS A 83 3.85 -3.09 -7.90
CA LYS A 83 2.94 -4.14 -8.38
C LYS A 83 3.65 -5.38 -8.93
N ASP A 84 4.90 -5.23 -9.35
CA ASP A 84 5.69 -6.35 -9.90
C ASP A 84 6.18 -7.30 -8.81
N MET A 85 6.32 -6.80 -7.57
CA MET A 85 6.84 -7.53 -6.42
C MET A 85 5.75 -7.83 -5.37
N TYR A 86 4.72 -6.98 -5.29
CA TYR A 86 3.71 -7.02 -4.25
C TYR A 86 2.29 -7.03 -4.80
N SER A 87 1.46 -7.91 -4.24
CA SER A 87 0.01 -7.90 -4.44
C SER A 87 -0.69 -7.28 -3.24
N ILE A 88 -1.77 -6.53 -3.47
CA ILE A 88 -2.60 -5.97 -2.40
C ILE A 88 -3.80 -6.89 -2.19
N LEU A 89 -3.92 -7.45 -0.98
CA LEU A 89 -4.91 -8.48 -0.67
C LEU A 89 -5.74 -8.10 0.56
N ILE A 90 -6.92 -8.72 0.66
CA ILE A 90 -7.74 -8.72 1.88
C ILE A 90 -7.61 -10.09 2.52
N ASN A 91 -7.17 -10.13 3.77
CA ASN A 91 -7.20 -11.32 4.60
C ASN A 91 -8.38 -11.24 5.57
N LYS A 92 -9.17 -12.32 5.64
CA LYS A 92 -10.25 -12.45 6.62
C LYS A 92 -9.72 -13.21 7.83
N ALA A 93 -9.52 -12.52 8.94
CA ALA A 93 -9.02 -13.09 10.18
C ALA A 93 -10.17 -13.32 11.17
N GLU A 94 -10.27 -14.54 11.70
CA GLU A 94 -11.14 -14.86 12.83
C GLU A 94 -10.29 -14.92 14.08
N LEU A 95 -10.56 -14.04 15.04
CA LEU A 95 -9.94 -14.07 16.37
C LEU A 95 -10.95 -14.65 17.35
N ASP A 96 -10.65 -15.81 17.93
CA ASP A 96 -11.36 -16.28 19.13
C ASP A 96 -11.05 -15.32 20.29
N ASP A 97 -12.09 -14.92 21.04
CA ASP A 97 -11.98 -14.01 22.20
C ASP A 97 -11.04 -14.57 23.29
#